data_AF-A0A6G0VJE7-F1
#
_entry.id   AF-A0A6G0VJE7-F1
#
_cell.length_a   1.000
_cell.length_b   1.000
_cell.length_c   1.000
_cell.angle_alpha   90.00
_cell.angle_beta   90.00
_cell.angle_gamma   90.00
#
_symmetry.space_group_name_H-M   'P 1'
#
loop_
_entity.id
_entity.type
_entity.pdbx_description
1 polymer ?
#
loop_
_entity_poly.entity_id
_entity_poly.type
_entity_poly.pdbx_seq_one_letter_code
_entity_poly.pdbx_strand_id
1 'polypeptide(L)' 'MRGQGYDGAAVMSSSLTGVQKESVILYQMQHFVHCCSHNINLIICDAAKSTRKVLSFFETVQDIYNFFSSSSLRWKQLAF' A
#
# COMPACT_ATOMS: atom_id res chain seq x y z
N MET A 1 -9.80 21.62 11.41
CA MET A 1 -9.22 21.08 10.17
C MET A 1 -9.74 19.67 9.96
N ARG A 2 -10.29 19.35 8.77
CA ARG A 2 -10.55 17.96 8.36
C ARG A 2 -9.37 17.54 7.47
N GLY A 3 -8.40 16.82 8.04
CA GLY A 3 -7.28 16.27 7.28
C GLY A 3 -7.73 15.05 6.51
N GLN A 4 -7.70 15.10 5.18
CA GLN A 4 -7.94 13.95 4.32
C GLN A 4 -6.57 13.37 3.94
N GLY A 5 -6.36 12.09 4.27
CA GLY A 5 -5.16 11.35 3.92
C GLY A 5 -5.34 10.68 2.58
N TYR A 6 -4.50 11.00 1.60
CA TYR A 6 -4.58 10.45 0.25
C TYR A 6 -3.41 9.49 -0.02
N ASP A 7 -3.64 8.48 -0.87
CA ASP A 7 -2.56 7.62 -1.34
C ASP A 7 -1.64 8.38 -2.32
N GLY A 8 -0.47 7.80 -2.62
CA GLY A 8 0.51 8.37 -3.55
C GLY A 8 0.26 8.02 -5.02
N ALA A 9 -0.88 7.43 -5.37
CA ALA A 9 -1.16 7.06 -6.75
C ALA A 9 -1.33 8.32 -7.61
N ALA A 10 -0.87 8.26 -8.87
CA ALA A 10 -0.94 9.42 -9.77
C ALA A 10 -2.36 9.97 -9.97
N VAL A 11 -3.39 9.11 -9.84
CA VAL A 11 -4.81 9.52 -9.86
C VAL A 11 -5.21 10.38 -8.65
N MET A 12 -4.55 10.20 -7.51
CA MET A 12 -4.83 10.92 -6.26
C MET A 12 -3.92 12.14 -6.08
N SER A 13 -2.62 11.98 -6.34
CA SER A 13 -1.58 12.96 -5.98
C SER A 13 -0.97 13.73 -7.15
N SER A 14 -1.45 13.55 -8.39
CA SER A 14 -0.91 14.35 -9.49
C SER A 14 -1.45 15.78 -9.47
N SER A 15 -0.54 16.74 -9.66
CA SER A 15 -0.86 18.16 -9.80
C SER A 15 -1.49 18.51 -11.16
N LEU A 16 -1.46 17.58 -12.13
CA LEU A 16 -1.94 17.79 -13.49
C LEU A 16 -3.40 17.33 -13.67
N THR A 17 -3.73 16.12 -13.20
CA THR A 17 -5.04 15.46 -13.40
C THR A 17 -5.56 14.73 -12.15
N GLY A 18 -4.91 14.91 -11.00
CA GLY A 18 -5.21 14.15 -9.78
C GLY A 18 -6.25 14.83 -8.90
N VAL A 19 -6.84 14.05 -7.99
CA VAL A 19 -7.82 14.53 -7.00
C VAL A 19 -7.28 15.69 -6.18
N GLN A 20 -5.96 15.75 -5.93
CA GLN A 20 -5.30 16.90 -5.32
C GLN A 20 -5.63 18.22 -6.02
N LYS A 21 -5.53 18.27 -7.35
CA LYS A 21 -5.76 19.49 -8.14
C LYS A 21 -7.22 19.95 -8.04
N GLU A 22 -8.14 19.00 -8.22
CA GLU A 22 -9.59 19.26 -8.14
C GLU A 22 -10.00 19.72 -6.73
N SER A 23 -9.45 19.07 -5.68
CA SER A 23 -9.69 19.41 -4.28
C SER A 23 -9.19 20.82 -3.94
N VAL A 24 -8.02 21.23 -4.44
CA VAL A 24 -7.48 22.59 -4.26
C VAL A 24 -8.34 23.64 -4.98
N ILE A 25 -8.88 23.33 -6.16
CA ILE A 25 -9.75 24.23 -6.93
C ILE A 25 -11.11 24.40 -6.22
N LEU A 26 -11.70 23.32 -5.74
CA LEU A 26 -13.04 23.33 -5.12
C LEU A 26 -13.03 23.80 -3.66
N TYR A 27 -11.94 23.55 -2.93
CA TYR A 27 -11.82 23.85 -1.52
C TYR A 27 -10.42 24.43 -1.22
N GLN A 28 -10.27 25.75 -1.41
CA GLN A 28 -9.03 26.52 -1.16
C GLN A 28 -8.40 26.33 0.24
N MET A 29 -9.14 25.80 1.22
CA MET A 29 -8.68 25.54 2.59
C MET A 29 -8.38 24.06 2.89
N GLN A 30 -8.44 23.18 1.90
CA GLN A 30 -8.25 21.73 2.10
C GLN A 30 -6.79 21.35 1.85
N HIS A 31 -6.10 20.93 2.91
CA HIS A 31 -4.72 20.45 2.82
C HIS A 31 -4.70 19.01 2.31
N PHE A 32 -3.99 18.79 1.20
CA PHE A 32 -3.65 17.47 0.72
C PHE A 32 -2.48 16.91 1.53
N VAL A 33 -2.73 15.86 2.32
CA VAL A 33 -1.71 15.19 3.12
C VAL A 33 -1.57 13.76 2.63
N HIS A 34 -0.36 13.37 2.23
CA HIS A 34 -0.09 11.96 1.97
C HIS A 34 -0.27 11.14 3.24
N CYS A 35 -0.96 10.01 3.15
CA CYS A 35 -1.19 9.14 4.29
C CYS A 35 0.15 8.68 4.88
N CYS A 36 0.45 9.09 6.12
CA CYS A 36 1.69 8.69 6.82
C CYS A 36 1.83 7.17 6.88
N SER A 37 0.73 6.43 7.05
CA SER A 37 0.74 4.96 7.04
C SER A 37 1.16 4.39 5.68
N HIS A 38 0.82 5.03 4.56
CA HIS A 38 1.25 4.60 3.23
C HIS A 38 2.75 4.84 3.03
N ASN A 39 3.26 6.01 3.43
CA ASN A 39 4.69 6.31 3.37
C ASN A 39 5.52 5.37 4.26
N ILE A 40 5.03 5.06 5.47
CA ILE A 40 5.68 4.09 6.36
C ILE A 40 5.68 2.69 5.73
N ASN A 41 4.56 2.27 5.13
CA ASN A 41 4.49 0.99 4.43
C ASN A 41 5.50 0.91 3.28
N LEU A 42 5.69 1.99 2.51
CA LEU A 42 6.69 2.05 1.46
C LEU A 42 8.12 1.91 2.00
N ILE A 43 8.47 2.65 3.06
CA ILE A 43 9.79 2.57 3.70
C ILE A 43 10.06 1.16 4.25
N ILE A 44 9.06 0.54 4.89
CA ILE A 44 9.18 -0.82 5.41
C ILE A 44 9.35 -1.82 4.26
N CYS A 45 8.58 -1.69 3.18
CA CYS A 45 8.73 -2.53 1.99
C CYS A 45 10.11 -2.37 1.35
N ASP A 46 10.64 -1.15 1.25
CA ASP A 46 11.96 -0.89 0.68
C ASP A 46 13.08 -1.44 1.57
N ALA A 47 13.00 -1.20 2.89
CA ALA A 47 13.90 -1.77 3.88
C ALA A 47 13.88 -3.31 3.86
N ALA A 48 12.70 -3.92 3.73
CA ALA A 48 12.57 -5.37 3.59
C ALA A 48 13.23 -5.89 2.30
N LYS A 49 13.22 -5.11 1.23
CA LYS A 49 13.88 -5.45 -0.04
C LYS A 49 15.40 -5.21 -0.02
N SER A 50 15.90 -4.36 0.87
CA SER A 50 17.33 -4.03 0.97
C SER A 50 18.23 -5.21 1.39
N THR A 51 17.66 -6.24 2.02
CA THR A 51 18.42 -7.36 2.59
C THR A 51 17.98 -8.69 1.98
N ARG A 52 18.92 -9.43 1.38
CA ARG A 52 18.66 -10.75 0.79
C ARG A 52 17.98 -11.74 1.74
N LYS A 53 18.36 -11.74 3.03
CA LYS A 53 17.74 -12.60 4.04
C LYS A 53 16.24 -12.29 4.23
N VAL A 54 15.88 -11.01 4.24
CA VAL A 54 14.50 -10.56 4.43
C VAL A 54 13.68 -10.84 3.18
N LEU A 55 14.24 -10.61 2.00
CA LEU A 55 13.65 -11.04 0.73
C LEU A 55 13.32 -12.54 0.72
N SER A 56 14.31 -13.41 1.00
CA SER A 56 14.09 -14.86 1.01
C SER A 56 13.06 -15.31 2.04
N PHE A 57 12.98 -14.64 3.19
CA PHE A 57 11.91 -14.89 4.16
C PHE A 57 10.52 -14.59 3.57
N PHE A 58 10.33 -13.41 2.99
CA PHE A 58 9.04 -13.03 2.40
C PHE A 58 8.68 -13.83 1.15
N GLU A 59 9.67 -14.21 0.33
CA GLU A 59 9.47 -15.16 -0.79
C GLU A 59 8.95 -16.50 -0.29
N THR A 60 9.57 -17.06 0.75
CA THR A 60 9.12 -18.33 1.35
C THR A 60 7.68 -18.24 1.87
N VAL A 61 7.33 -17.14 2.56
CA VAL A 61 5.96 -16.91 3.04
C VAL A 61 4.98 -16.80 1.86
N GLN A 62 5.36 -16.09 0.79
CA GLN A 62 4.54 -15.93 -0.40
C GLN A 62 4.32 -17.27 -1.13
N ASP A 63 5.35 -18.11 -1.21
CA ASP A 63 5.27 -19.45 -1.81
C ASP A 63 4.33 -20.37 -1.03
N ILE A 64 4.41 -20.34 0.31
CA ILE A 64 3.48 -21.07 1.18
C ILE A 64 2.05 -20.58 0.93
N TYR A 65 1.82 -19.27 0.93
CA TYR A 65 0.50 -18.71 0.65
C TYR A 65 -0.02 -19.13 -0.73
N ASN A 66 0.80 -19.07 -1.78
CA ASN A 66 0.42 -19.45 -3.13
C ASN A 66 0.08 -20.94 -3.22
N PHE A 67 0.82 -21.79 -2.51
CA PHE A 67 0.56 -23.21 -2.43
C PHE A 67 -0.83 -23.50 -1.84
N PHE A 68 -1.18 -22.86 -0.73
CA PHE A 68 -2.48 -23.07 -0.09
C PHE A 68 -3.64 -22.40 -0.85
N SER A 69 -3.47 -21.15 -1.28
CA SER A 69 -4.53 -20.37 -1.95
C SER A 69 -4.93 -20.92 -3.32
N SER A 70 -4.04 -21.65 -3.99
CA SER A 70 -4.32 -22.32 -5.27
C SER A 70 -5.26 -23.52 -5.18
N SER A 71 -5.66 -23.97 -3.97
CA SER A 71 -6.64 -25.03 -3.80
C SER A 71 -7.54 -24.77 -2.60
N SER A 72 -8.84 -24.69 -2.83
CA SER A 72 -9.83 -24.54 -1.76
C SER A 72 -9.81 -25.69 -0.74
N LEU A 73 -9.37 -26.89 -1.15
CA LEU A 73 -9.17 -28.03 -0.25
C LEU A 73 -7.96 -27.82 0.66
N ARG A 74 -6.82 -27.39 0.09
CA ARG A 74 -5.62 -27.07 0.89
C ARG A 74 -5.88 -25.91 1.83
N TRP A 75 -6.57 -24.87 1.36
CA TRP A 75 -6.95 -23.72 2.17
C TRP A 75 -7.79 -24.12 3.40
N LYS A 76 -8.72 -25.05 3.23
CA LYS A 76 -9.53 -25.60 4.33
C LYS A 76 -8.72 -26.33 5.40
N GLN A 77 -7.53 -26.86 5.07
CA GLN A 77 -6.65 -27.50 6.05
C GLN A 77 -5.91 -26.49 6.93
N LEU A 78 -5.88 -25.22 6.52
CA LEU A 78 -5.22 -24.13 7.25
C LEU A 78 -6.18 -23.40 8.20
N ALA A 79 -7.48 -23.46 7.93
CA ALA A 79 -8.53 -22.92 8.79
C ALA A 79 -8.80 -23.90 9.93
N PHE A 80 -8.49 -23.49 11.16
CA PHE A 80 -8.79 -24.23 12.40
C PHE A 80 -10.30 -24.41 12.60
#